data_AF-A0A5J4PLW4-F1
#
_entry.id   AF-A0A5J4PLW4-F1
#
_cell.length_a   1.000
_cell.length_b   1.000
_cell.length_c   1.000
_cell.angle_alpha   90.00
_cell.angle_beta   90.00
_cell.angle_gamma   90.00
#
_symmetry.space_group_name_H-M   'P 1'
#
loop_
_entity.id
_entity.type
_entity.pdbx_description
1 polymer ?
#
loop_
_entity_poly.entity_id
_entity_poly.type
_entity_poly.pdbx_seq_one_letter_code
_entity_poly.pdbx_strand_id
1 'polypeptide(L)'
;MVMETKNINLDRLIGNWESINLNPTVIIYKNKDDYLVSVIHMNETNKQASPTTYEIQEHEDGFFINYNLKRTAIGYDTKLDILTLSVLGDYMRN
;
A
#
# COMPACT_ATOMS: atom_id res chain seq x y z
N MET A 1 6.39 2.97 17.95
CA MET A 1 5.03 2.46 17.68
C MET A 1 5.20 1.09 17.04
N VAL A 2 4.56 0.04 17.55
CA VAL A 2 4.77 -1.33 17.05
C VAL A 2 3.80 -1.54 15.89
N MET A 3 4.34 -1.69 14.68
CA MET A 3 3.56 -2.00 13.48
C MET A 3 3.22 -3.50 13.46
N GLU A 4 1.96 -3.84 13.19
CA GLU A 4 1.60 -5.22 12.90
C GLU A 4 1.87 -5.49 11.42
N THR A 5 2.83 -6.38 11.14
CA THR A 5 3.13 -6.85 9.77
C THR A 5 2.57 -8.24 9.50
N LYS A 6 2.10 -8.94 10.54
CA LYS A 6 1.57 -10.31 10.48
C LYS A 6 0.09 -10.34 10.81
N ASN A 7 -0.64 -11.32 10.27
CA ASN A 7 -2.07 -11.53 10.52
C ASN A 7 -2.96 -10.31 10.20
N ILE A 8 -2.53 -9.47 9.26
CA ILE A 8 -3.34 -8.35 8.78
C ILE A 8 -4.54 -8.91 8.00
N ASN A 9 -5.75 -8.49 8.37
CA ASN A 9 -6.92 -8.74 7.52
C ASN A 9 -6.88 -7.78 6.31
N LEU A 10 -6.51 -8.30 5.14
CA LEU A 10 -6.39 -7.52 3.90
C LEU A 10 -7.71 -6.87 3.44
N ASP A 11 -8.87 -7.42 3.83
CA ASP A 11 -10.16 -6.78 3.53
C ASP A 11 -10.26 -5.40 4.21
N ARG A 12 -9.61 -5.21 5.36
CA ARG A 12 -9.55 -3.90 6.04
C ARG A 12 -8.68 -2.90 5.30
N LEU A 13 -7.77 -3.36 4.44
CA LEU A 13 -6.88 -2.48 3.69
C LEU A 13 -7.51 -1.96 2.40
N ILE A 14 -8.61 -2.56 1.92
CA ILE A 14 -9.28 -2.11 0.70
C ILE A 14 -9.70 -0.64 0.84
N GLY A 15 -9.36 0.18 -0.17
CA GLY A 15 -9.69 1.60 -0.21
C GLY A 15 -8.56 2.47 -0.76
N ASN A 16 -8.79 3.78 -0.69
CA ASN A 16 -7.84 4.81 -1.10
C ASN A 16 -7.00 5.25 0.10
N TRP A 17 -5.71 5.38 -0.13
CA TRP A 17 -4.69 5.70 0.87
C TRP A 17 -3.84 6.87 0.40
N GLU A 18 -3.91 7.98 1.13
CA GLU A 18 -3.17 9.20 0.85
C GLU A 18 -1.87 9.23 1.67
N SER A 19 -0.75 9.53 1.00
CA SER A 19 0.56 9.56 1.65
C SER A 19 0.67 10.74 2.60
N ILE A 20 1.26 10.50 3.79
CA ILE A 20 1.58 11.56 4.75
C ILE A 20 2.80 12.39 4.29
N ASN A 21 3.78 11.78 3.63
CA ASN A 21 5.07 12.39 3.30
C ASN A 21 5.29 12.64 1.78
N LEU A 22 4.26 13.09 1.05
CA LEU A 22 4.33 13.41 -0.39
C LEU A 22 4.76 12.25 -1.32
N ASN A 23 4.60 11.00 -0.89
CA ASN A 23 4.71 9.84 -1.76
C ASN A 23 3.44 9.71 -2.65
N PRO A 24 3.51 8.93 -3.74
CA PRO A 24 2.34 8.70 -4.59
C PRO A 24 1.17 8.09 -3.81
N THR A 25 -0.06 8.47 -4.15
CA THR A 25 -1.29 7.88 -3.60
C THR A 25 -1.36 6.40 -3.92
N VAL A 26 -1.95 5.63 -3.02
CA VAL A 26 -2.11 4.18 -3.15
C VAL A 26 -3.59 3.80 -3.11
N ILE A 27 -3.99 2.85 -3.94
CA ILE A 27 -5.31 2.21 -3.86
C ILE A 27 -5.10 0.72 -3.66
N ILE A 28 -5.74 0.16 -2.63
CA ILE A 28 -5.75 -1.28 -2.39
C ILE A 28 -7.13 -1.81 -2.75
N TYR A 29 -7.18 -2.88 -3.53
CA TYR A 29 -8.44 -3.48 -3.95
C TYR A 29 -8.29 -4.98 -4.15
N LYS A 30 -9.42 -5.69 -4.06
CA LYS A 30 -9.50 -7.12 -4.33
C LYS A 30 -9.94 -7.35 -5.78
N ASN A 31 -9.25 -8.23 -6.49
CA ASN A 31 -9.61 -8.69 -7.81
C ASN A 31 -9.72 -10.21 -7.81
N LYS A 32 -10.95 -10.72 -7.75
CA LYS A 32 -11.25 -12.14 -7.51
C LYS A 32 -10.65 -12.59 -6.16
N ASP A 33 -9.63 -13.42 -6.20
CA ASP A 33 -8.97 -13.99 -5.02
C ASP A 33 -7.69 -13.23 -4.64
N ASP A 34 -7.20 -12.35 -5.52
CA ASP A 34 -5.95 -11.62 -5.33
C ASP A 34 -6.21 -10.22 -4.75
N TYR A 35 -5.29 -9.75 -3.89
CA TYR A 35 -5.27 -8.37 -3.43
C TYR A 35 -4.18 -7.60 -4.19
N LEU A 36 -4.54 -6.42 -4.67
CA LEU A 36 -3.69 -5.59 -5.53
C LEU A 36 -3.49 -4.21 -4.91
N VAL A 37 -2.30 -3.65 -5.13
CA VAL A 37 -1.92 -2.28 -4.76
C VAL A 37 -1.62 -1.52 -6.03
N SER A 38 -2.38 -0.47 -6.32
CA SER A 38 -2.08 0.49 -7.37
C SER A 38 -1.41 1.72 -6.77
N VAL A 39 -0.17 2.00 -7.18
CA VAL A 39 0.57 3.21 -6.84
C VAL A 39 0.37 4.22 -7.97
N ILE A 40 -0.17 5.40 -7.65
CA ILE A 40 -0.58 6.41 -8.62
C ILE A 40 0.40 7.57 -8.62
N HIS A 41 1.32 7.57 -9.57
CA HIS A 41 2.24 8.69 -9.77
C HIS A 41 1.56 9.79 -10.58
N MET A 42 1.50 10.99 -10.02
CA MET A 42 1.07 12.18 -10.76
C MET A 42 2.27 12.81 -11.44
N ASN A 43 2.21 12.94 -12.77
CA ASN A 43 3.19 13.74 -13.49
C ASN A 43 2.86 15.22 -13.31
N GLU A 44 3.77 15.96 -12.69
CA GLU A 44 3.54 17.36 -12.33
C GLU A 44 3.40 18.28 -13.55
N THR A 45 4.07 17.95 -14.66
CA THR A 45 4.13 18.75 -15.89
C THR A 45 2.85 18.66 -16.68
N ASN A 46 2.32 17.46 -16.92
CA ASN A 46 1.14 17.26 -17.75
C ASN A 46 -0.14 16.94 -16.93
N LYS A 47 -0.04 16.90 -15.60
CA LYS A 47 -1.14 16.60 -14.66
C LYS A 47 -1.83 15.25 -14.91
N GLN A 48 -1.15 14.32 -15.58
CA GLN A 48 -1.68 12.97 -15.82
C GLN A 48 -1.25 12.01 -14.71
N ALA A 49 -2.18 11.13 -14.33
CA ALA A 49 -1.93 10.03 -13.43
C ALA A 49 -1.37 8.82 -14.20
N SER A 50 -0.34 8.19 -13.65
CA SER A 50 0.24 6.94 -14.15
C SER A 50 0.18 5.88 -13.05
N PRO A 51 -0.86 5.03 -13.04
CA PRO A 51 -0.96 3.93 -12.08
C PRO A 51 0.00 2.80 -12.45
N THR A 52 0.67 2.24 -11.45
CA THR A 52 1.36 0.94 -11.57
C THR A 52 0.79 -0.01 -10.51
N THR A 53 0.38 -1.20 -10.94
CA THR A 53 -0.29 -2.19 -10.09
C THR A 53 0.67 -3.31 -9.69
N TYR A 54 0.63 -3.69 -8.42
CA TYR A 54 1.42 -4.75 -7.82
C TYR A 54 0.49 -5.72 -7.09
N GLU A 55 0.82 -7.00 -7.15
CA GLU A 55 0.13 -8.03 -6.37
C GLU A 55 0.67 -8.07 -4.93
N ILE A 56 -0.23 -8.21 -3.96
CA ILE A 56 0.12 -8.45 -2.57
C ILE A 56 0.46 -9.93 -2.41
N GLN A 57 1.69 -10.21 -2.01
CA GLN A 57 2.22 -11.53 -1.76
C GLN A 57 2.24 -11.82 -0.27
N GLU A 58 1.67 -12.95 0.12
CA GLU A 58 1.71 -13.46 1.49
C GLU A 58 2.94 -14.36 1.70
N HIS A 59 3.63 -14.15 2.82
CA HIS A 59 4.77 -14.95 3.27
C HIS A 59 4.70 -15.16 4.80
N GLU A 60 5.55 -16.04 5.34
CA GLU A 60 5.58 -16.35 6.79
C GLU A 60 5.80 -15.12 7.70
N ASP A 61 6.40 -14.06 7.15
CA ASP A 61 6.74 -12.82 7.83
C ASP A 61 5.74 -11.66 7.60
N GLY A 62 4.71 -11.85 6.76
CA GLY A 62 3.68 -10.85 6.51
C GLY A 62 3.29 -10.71 5.04
N PHE A 63 2.82 -9.51 4.68
CA PHE A 63 2.38 -9.16 3.33
C PHE A 63 3.35 -8.19 2.65
N PHE A 64 3.55 -8.37 1.35
CA PHE A 64 4.57 -7.64 0.59
C PHE A 64 4.12 -7.31 -0.82
N ILE A 65 4.72 -6.27 -1.41
CA ILE A 65 4.71 -6.02 -2.86
C ILE A 65 6.13 -5.91 -3.39
N ASN A 66 6.34 -6.24 -4.67
CA ASN A 66 7.61 -6.01 -5.35
C ASN A 66 7.59 -4.65 -6.06
N TYR A 67 7.95 -3.60 -5.34
CA TYR A 67 7.95 -2.23 -5.83
C TYR A 67 9.36 -1.83 -6.29
N ASN A 68 9.53 -1.49 -7.58
CA ASN A 68 10.81 -1.07 -8.16
C ASN A 68 11.97 -2.03 -7.83
N LEU A 69 11.74 -3.34 -8.00
CA LEU A 69 12.71 -4.41 -7.70
C LEU A 69 13.08 -4.54 -6.22
N LYS A 70 12.34 -3.88 -5.32
CA LYS A 70 12.49 -3.99 -3.87
C LYS A 70 11.25 -4.65 -3.27
N ARG A 71 11.48 -5.60 -2.36
CA ARG A 71 10.43 -6.18 -1.50
C ARG A 71 10.01 -5.11 -0.49
N THR A 72 8.79 -4.63 -0.61
CA THR A 72 8.20 -3.62 0.26
C THR A 72 7.20 -4.29 1.19
N ALA A 73 7.43 -4.23 2.49
CA ALA A 73 6.53 -4.78 3.48
C ALA A 73 5.28 -3.89 3.65
N ILE A 74 4.15 -4.53 3.90
CA ILE A 74 2.88 -3.88 4.23
C ILE A 74 2.66 -4.04 5.73
N GLY A 75 2.53 -2.91 6.42
CA GLY A 75 2.14 -2.82 7.82
C GLY A 75 0.81 -2.10 7.96
N TYR A 76 0.08 -2.40 9.03
CA TYR A 76 -1.17 -1.71 9.35
C TYR A 76 -1.28 -1.45 10.85
N ASP A 77 -1.45 -0.19 11.23
CA ASP A 77 -1.83 0.19 12.59
C ASP A 77 -3.36 0.28 12.68
N THR A 78 -3.96 -0.72 13.32
CA THR A 78 -5.42 -0.81 13.47
C THR A 78 -6.02 0.26 14.39
N LYS A 79 -5.22 0.87 15.29
CA LYS A 79 -5.68 1.90 16.23
C LYS A 79 -5.70 3.27 15.60
N LEU A 80 -4.70 3.56 14.75
CA LEU A 80 -4.56 4.85 14.07
C LEU A 80 -5.15 4.85 12.65
N ASP A 81 -5.51 3.68 12.13
CA ASP A 81 -5.88 3.47 10.72
C ASP A 81 -4.80 3.99 9.77
N ILE A 82 -3.54 3.58 10.03
CA ILE A 82 -2.38 3.95 9.22
C ILE A 82 -1.88 2.71 8.47
N LEU A 83 -1.80 2.84 7.14
CA LEU A 83 -1.11 1.89 6.27
C LEU A 83 0.35 2.32 6.14
N THR A 84 1.28 1.39 6.32
CA THR A 84 2.71 1.62 6.09
C THR A 84 3.19 0.74 4.96
N LEU A 85 3.80 1.34 3.93
CA LEU A 85 4.58 0.63 2.93
C LEU A 85 6.05 0.93 3.20
N SER A 86 6.85 -0.08 3.57
CA SER A 86 8.19 0.14 4.13
C SER A 86 9.15 1.00 3.28
N VAL A 87 8.93 1.05 1.96
CA VAL A 87 9.72 1.87 1.00
C VAL A 87 9.04 3.23 0.71
N LEU A 88 7.72 3.33 0.85
CA LEU A 88 6.92 4.51 0.49
C LEU A 88 6.36 5.27 1.72
N GLY A 89 6.65 4.81 2.94
CA GLY A 89 6.23 5.46 4.17
C GLY A 89 4.78 5.20 4.56
N ASP A 90 4.23 6.14 5.32
CA ASP A 90 2.93 6.03 5.98
C ASP A 90 1.82 6.73 5.19
N TYR A 91 0.63 6.16 5.27
CA TYR A 91 -0.55 6.55 4.54
C TYR A 91 -1.78 6.62 5.46
N MET A 92 -2.63 7.61 5.23
CA MET A 92 -3.93 7.75 5.87
C MET A 92 -5.04 7.39 4.89
N ARG A 93 -6.13 6.84 5.39
CA ARG A 93 -7.30 6.58 4.57
C ARG A 93 -7.99 7.89 4.17
N ASN A 94 -8.39 7.97 2.90
CA ASN A 94 -9.28 9.04 2.39
C ASN A 94 -10.74 8.68 2.63
#